data_AF-A0A5C5XQZ3-F1
#
_entry.id   AF-A0A5C5XQZ3-F1
#
_cell.length_a   1.000
_cell.length_b   1.000
_cell.length_c   1.000
_cell.angle_alpha   90.00
_cell.angle_beta   90.00
_cell.angle_gamma   90.00
#
_symmetry.space_group_name_H-M   'P 1'
#
loop_
_entity.id
_entity.type
_entity.pdbx_description
1 polymer ?
#
loop_
_entity_poly.entity_id
_entity_poly.type
_entity_poly.pdbx_seq_one_letter_code
_entity_poly.pdbx_strand_id
1 'polypeptide(L)' 'MDDQYVLLTFQDAANLAGVSRTTIRKWVDHAGLDAVKMPASANRRIRRSALIQFLNNLEEADKTEAPELMRFNPQRAI' A
#
# COMPACT_ATOMS: atom_id res chain seq x y z
N MET A 1 -12.36 2.49 21.43
CA MET A 1 -12.67 3.49 20.39
C MET A 1 -12.28 2.86 19.07
N ASP A 2 -13.27 2.44 18.29
CA ASP A 2 -13.09 1.70 17.04
C ASP A 2 -12.60 2.62 15.92
N ASP A 3 -11.28 2.82 15.88
CA ASP A 3 -10.55 3.59 14.86
C ASP A 3 -10.68 3.00 13.43
N GLN A 4 -11.39 1.88 13.28
CA GLN A 4 -11.62 1.15 12.04
C GLN A 4 -12.54 1.89 11.05
N TYR A 5 -13.27 2.92 11.49
CA TYR A 5 -14.20 3.69 10.66
C TYR A 5 -13.67 5.06 10.20
N VAL A 6 -12.39 5.37 10.47
CA VAL A 6 -11.81 6.66 10.10
C VAL A 6 -11.62 6.75 8.59
N LEU A 7 -12.28 7.74 7.98
CA LEU A 7 -12.15 8.09 6.56
C LEU A 7 -11.07 9.17 6.35
N LEU A 8 -9.96 8.76 5.76
CA LEU A 8 -8.79 9.61 5.51
C LEU A 8 -8.93 10.38 4.19
N THR A 9 -8.45 11.63 4.17
CA THR A 9 -8.13 12.25 2.87
C THR A 9 -6.93 11.54 2.24
N PHE A 10 -6.68 11.79 0.95
CA PHE A 10 -5.43 11.34 0.33
C PHE A 10 -4.20 11.97 0.97
N GLN A 11 -4.31 13.16 1.54
CA GLN A 11 -3.20 13.81 2.23
C GLN A 11 -2.91 13.14 3.58
N ASP A 12 -3.95 12.81 4.34
CA ASP A 12 -3.79 12.11 5.63
C ASP A 12 -3.26 10.68 5.42
N ALA A 13 -3.78 9.99 4.40
CA ALA A 13 -3.28 8.68 4.00
C ALA A 13 -1.80 8.73 3.57
N ALA A 14 -1.40 9.76 2.83
CA ALA A 14 -0.03 9.99 2.42
C ALA A 14 0.89 10.21 3.63
N ASN A 15 0.47 11.04 4.58
CA ASN A 15 1.22 11.29 5.80
C ASN A 15 1.36 10.02 6.65
N LEU A 16 0.31 9.20 6.74
CA LEU A 16 0.32 7.95 7.50
C LEU A 16 1.24 6.90 6.85
N ALA A 17 1.21 6.79 5.53
CA ALA A 17 2.04 5.85 4.78
C ALA A 17 3.47 6.35 4.51
N GLY A 18 3.79 7.61 4.82
CA GLY A 18 5.10 8.20 4.55
C GLY A 18 5.40 8.39 3.06
N VAL A 19 4.38 8.52 2.21
CA VAL A 19 4.53 8.66 0.75
C VAL A 19 3.91 9.95 0.22
N SER A 20 4.10 10.26 -1.06
CA SER A 20 3.45 11.42 -1.68
C SER A 20 1.95 11.20 -1.88
N ARG A 21 1.17 12.29 -1.86
CA ARG A 21 -0.26 12.26 -2.22
C ARG A 21 -0.51 11.70 -3.62
N THR A 22 0.40 11.98 -4.56
CA THR A 22 0.33 11.44 -5.93
C THR A 22 0.51 9.93 -5.94
N THR A 23 1.35 9.37 -5.07
CA THR A 23 1.52 7.93 -4.89
C THR A 23 0.21 7.30 -4.40
N ILE A 24 -0.42 7.87 -3.37
CA ILE A 24 -1.74 7.41 -2.89
C ILE A 24 -2.77 7.40 -4.02
N ARG A 25 -2.82 8.47 -4.82
CA ARG A 25 -3.72 8.53 -5.98
C ARG A 25 -3.47 7.39 -6.96
N LYS A 26 -2.20 7.12 -7.30
CA LYS A 26 -1.84 5.99 -8.17
C LYS A 26 -2.26 4.65 -7.58
N TRP A 27 -2.13 4.46 -6.26
CA TRP A 27 -2.57 3.22 -5.63
C TRP A 27 -4.08 3.01 -5.73
N VAL A 28 -4.86 4.08 -5.55
CA VAL A 28 -6.33 4.02 -5.73
C VAL A 28 -6.70 3.78 -7.19
N ASP A 29 -6.02 4.42 -8.14
CA ASP A 29 -6.37 4.36 -9.56
C ASP A 29 -5.87 3.06 -10.24
N HIS A 30 -4.77 2.47 -9.76
CA HIS A 30 -4.08 1.36 -10.45
C HIS A 30 -3.70 0.16 -9.58
N ALA A 31 -3.51 0.33 -8.27
CA ALA A 31 -3.03 -0.74 -7.39
C ALA A 31 -4.14 -1.41 -6.56
N GLY A 32 -5.40 -1.02 -6.75
CA GLY A 32 -6.54 -1.62 -6.06
C GLY A 32 -6.73 -1.15 -4.61
N LEU A 33 -6.19 0.02 -4.23
CA LEU A 33 -6.49 0.61 -2.92
C LEU A 33 -7.93 1.14 -2.90
N ASP A 34 -8.77 0.54 -2.05
CA ASP A 34 -10.17 0.92 -1.94
C ASP A 34 -10.36 2.35 -1.42
N ALA A 35 -11.13 3.12 -2.20
CA ALA A 35 -11.54 4.47 -1.83
C ALA A 35 -13.05 4.67 -2.04
N VAL A 36 -13.70 5.28 -1.06
CA VAL A 36 -15.12 5.58 -1.08
C VAL A 36 -15.36 6.94 -1.72
N LYS A 37 -16.23 7.00 -2.73
CA LYS A 37 -16.71 8.27 -3.29
C LYS A 37 -17.69 8.92 -2.33
N MET A 38 -17.48 10.20 -2.02
CA MET A 38 -18.39 10.93 -1.13
C MET A 38 -19.66 11.36 -1.90
N PRO A 39 -20.87 11.27 -1.30
CA PRO A 39 -22.11 11.62 -1.99
C PRO A 39 -22.20 13.12 -2.33
N ALA A 40 -21.57 13.98 -1.54
CA ALA A 40 -21.63 15.44 -1.69
C ALA A 40 -20.36 16.07 -2.31
N SER A 41 -19.41 15.26 -2.79
CA SER A 41 -18.14 15.77 -3.33
C SER A 41 -17.56 14.84 -4.38
N ALA A 42 -16.88 15.39 -5.40
CA ALA A 42 -16.07 14.61 -6.32
C ALA A 42 -14.86 13.93 -5.65
N ASN A 43 -14.58 14.26 -4.37
CA ASN A 43 -13.46 13.72 -3.63
C ASN A 43 -13.74 12.28 -3.13
N ARG A 44 -12.69 11.47 -3.20
CA ARG A 44 -12.64 10.11 -2.65
C ARG A 44 -11.96 10.12 -1.28
N ARG A 45 -12.38 9.23 -0.39
CA ARG A 45 -11.80 9.02 0.96
C ARG A 45 -11.34 7.59 1.10
N ILE A 46 -10.24 7.37 1.81
CA ILE A 46 -9.68 6.03 2.03
C ILE A 46 -10.03 5.60 3.43
N ARG A 47 -10.54 4.38 3.60
CA ARG A 47 -10.73 3.80 4.94
C ARG A 47 -9.36 3.50 5.53
N ARG A 48 -9.12 3.91 6.77
CA ARG A 48 -7.84 3.66 7.45
C ARG A 48 -7.48 2.17 7.47
N SER A 49 -8.46 1.30 7.73
CA SER A 49 -8.29 -0.16 7.72
C SER A 49 -7.84 -0.69 6.34
N ALA A 50 -8.45 -0.20 5.26
CA ALA A 50 -8.08 -0.59 3.90
C ALA A 50 -6.64 -0.17 3.56
N LEU A 51 -6.23 1.04 3.98
CA LEU A 51 -4.84 1.50 3.81
C LEU A 51 -3.85 0.60 4.54
N ILE A 52 -4.12 0.26 5.81
CA ILE A 52 -3.24 -0.60 6.60
C ILE A 52 -3.14 -2.01 5.99
N GLN A 53 -4.26 -2.60 5.58
CA GLN A 53 -4.27 -3.91 4.91
C GLN A 53 -3.46 -3.87 3.60
N PHE A 54 -3.63 -2.82 2.80
CA PHE A 54 -2.87 -2.63 1.58
C PHE A 54 -1.36 -2.54 1.83
N LEU A 55 -0.93 -1.79 2.86
CA LEU A 55 0.48 -1.68 3.22
C LEU A 55 1.07 -3.01 3.71
N ASN A 56 0.33 -3.76 4.52
CA ASN A 56 0.79 -5.09 4.98
C ASN A 56 1.00 -6.05 3.79
N ASN A 57 0.09 -6.04 2.81
CA ASN A 57 0.21 -6.87 1.61
C ASN A 57 1.42 -6.47 0.75
N LEU A 58 1.80 -5.19 0.72
CA LEU A 58 3.02 -4.73 0.05
C LEU A 58 4.29 -5.23 0.75
N GLU A 59 4.31 -5.24 2.08
CA GLU A 59 5.43 -5.75 2.86
C GLU A 59 5.61 -7.26 2.70
N GLU A 60 4.51 -8.02 2.64
CA GLU A 60 4.55 -9.46 2.37
C GLU A 60 5.09 -9.78 0.97
N ALA A 61 4.72 -8.99 -0.04
CA ALA A 61 5.23 -9.15 -1.39
C ALA A 61 6.77 -8.98 -1.47
N ASP A 62 7.34 -8.04 -0.73
CA ASP A 62 8.78 -7.81 -0.65
C ASP A 62 9.53 -8.97 0.06
N LYS A 63 8.92 -9.56 1.09
CA LYS A 63 9.50 -10.68 1.84
C LYS A 63 9.47 -12.02 1.10
N THR A 64 8.65 -12.15 0.07
CA THR A 64 8.48 -13.40 -0.68
C THR A 64 9.60 -13.63 -1.71
N GLU A 65 10.56 -12.70 -1.84
CA GLU A 65 11.76 -12.86 -2.70
C GLU A 65 13.06 -13.23 -1.94
N ALA A 66 12.99 -13.72 -0.70
CA ALA A 66 14.16 -14.29 -0.03
C ALA A 66 14.54 -15.68 -0.62
N PRO A 67 15.77 -16.19 -0.45
CA PRO A 67 17.08 -15.74 -0.91
C PRO A 67 17.80 -16.89 -1.67
N GLU A 68 17.13 -17.56 -2.63
CA GLU A 68 17.72 -18.74 -3.30
C GLU A 68 18.76 -18.42 -4.39
N LEU A 69 18.75 -17.21 -4.94
CA LEU A 69 19.67 -16.83 -6.03
C LEU A 69 21.10 -16.48 -5.57
N MET A 70 21.38 -16.49 -4.26
CA MET A 70 22.77 -16.42 -3.75
C MET A 70 23.47 -17.79 -3.70
N ARG A 71 22.84 -18.89 -4.14
CA ARG A 71 23.46 -20.23 -4.17
C ARG A 71 24.06 -20.67 -5.50
N PHE A 72 24.12 -19.80 -6.52
CA PHE A 72 24.95 -20.08 -7.69
C PHE A 72 26.31 -19.39 -7.54
N ASN A 73 27.26 -20.10 -6.92
CA ASN A 73 28.68 -19.80 -7.07
C ASN A 73 29.23 -20.64 -8.24
N PRO A 74 29.39 -20.07 -9.45
CA PRO A 74 29.89 -20.81 -10.61
C PRO A 74 31.37 -21.22 -10.49
N GLN A 75 32.04 -21.02 -9.35
CA GLN A 75 33.42 -21.47 -9.11
C GLN A 75 33.54 -22.92 -8.59
N ARG A 76 32.46 -23.72 -8.61
CA ARG A 76 32.48 -25.17 -8.30
C ARG A 76 31.97 -26.06 -9.45
N ALA A 77 32.30 -25.73 -10.68
CA ALA A 77 32.37 -26.72 -11.76
C ALA A 77 33.80 -26.70 -12.29
N ILE A 78 34.56 -27.70 -11.84
CA ILE A 78 35.89 -28.06 -12.35
C ILE A 78 35.75 -28.56 -13.78
#